data_AF-A0A2K3LS30-F1
#
_entry.id   AF-A0A2K3LS30-F1
#
_cell.length_a   1.000
_cell.length_b   1.000
_cell.length_c   1.000
_cell.angle_alpha   90.00
_cell.angle_beta   90.00
_cell.angle_gamma   90.00
#
_symmetry.space_group_name_H-M   'P 1'
#
loop_
_entity.id
_entity.type
_entity.pdbx_description
1 polymer ?
#
loop_
_entity_poly.entity_id
_entity_poly.type
_entity_poly.pdbx_seq_one_letter_code
_entity_poly.pdbx_strand_id
1 'polypeptide(L)' 'MGVNSRAMEDVMDKVRNRHYQLACTLTFEALHGVACDAGINHPNQYFSDSQKILQPKVD' A
#
# COMPACT_ATOMS: atom_id res chain seq x y z
N MET A 1 -9.07 -9.34 0.37
CA MET A 1 -8.23 -8.16 0.09
C MET A 1 -8.97 -7.35 -0.97
N GLY A 2 -9.59 -6.23 -0.60
CA GLY A 2 -10.55 -5.48 -1.43
C GLY A 2 -9.92 -4.62 -2.52
N VAL A 3 -8.89 -5.12 -3.19
CA VAL A 3 -8.16 -4.38 -4.23
C VAL A 3 -8.87 -4.58 -5.57
N ASN A 4 -9.14 -3.50 -6.29
CA ASN A 4 -9.77 -3.54 -7.60
C ASN A 4 -8.91 -4.29 -8.64
N SER A 5 -9.55 -4.89 -9.64
CA SER A 5 -8.89 -5.71 -10.68
C SER A 5 -7.75 -4.99 -11.40
N ARG A 6 -7.87 -3.69 -11.67
CA ARG A 6 -6.81 -2.90 -12.32
C ARG A 6 -5.57 -2.74 -11.42
N ALA A 7 -5.79 -2.35 -10.17
CA ALA A 7 -4.70 -2.20 -9.21
C ALA A 7 -3.99 -3.53 -8.94
N MET A 8 -4.73 -4.66 -8.96
CA MET A 8 -4.12 -5.98 -8.88
C MET A 8 -3.19 -6.28 -10.06
N GLU A 9 -3.55 -5.87 -11.28
CA GLU A 9 -2.69 -6.08 -12.45
C GLU A 9 -1.37 -5.31 -12.33
N ASP A 10 -1.43 -4.06 -11.87
CA ASP A 10 -0.26 -3.21 -11.62
C ASP A 10 0.64 -3.80 -10.51
N VAL A 11 0.05 -4.29 -9.43
CA VAL A 11 0.78 -5.00 -8.36
C VAL A 11 1.48 -6.24 -8.93
N MET A 12 0.77 -7.04 -9.73
CA MET A 12 1.33 -8.27 -10.30
C MET A 12 2.44 -7.99 -11.32
N ASP A 13 2.39 -6.88 -12.06
CA ASP A 13 3.50 -6.42 -12.89
C ASP A 13 4.76 -6.14 -12.06
N LYS A 14 4.62 -5.41 -10.93
CA LYS A 14 5.76 -5.15 -10.04
C LYS A 14 6.31 -6.45 -9.43
N VAL A 15 5.46 -7.38 -9.06
CA VAL A 15 5.87 -8.70 -8.55
C VAL A 15 6.66 -9.48 -9.61
N ARG A 16 6.18 -9.55 -10.85
CA ARG A 16 6.88 -10.25 -11.96
C ARG A 16 8.27 -9.67 -12.22
N ASN A 17 8.42 -8.37 -12.07
CA ASN A 17 9.69 -7.66 -12.22
C ASN A 17 10.55 -7.64 -10.94
N ARG A 18 10.17 -8.40 -9.89
CA ARG A 18 10.86 -8.47 -8.58
C ARG A 18 10.92 -7.14 -7.82
N HIS A 19 10.03 -6.20 -8.13
CA HIS A 19 9.90 -4.93 -7.43
C HIS A 19 8.95 -5.05 -6.23
N TYR A 20 9.28 -5.91 -5.26
CA TYR A 20 8.38 -6.28 -4.18
C TYR A 20 8.02 -5.12 -3.23
N GLN A 21 8.95 -4.17 -3.00
CA GLN A 21 8.66 -2.97 -2.20
C GLN A 21 7.64 -2.06 -2.89
N LEU A 22 7.75 -1.91 -4.22
CA LEU A 22 6.78 -1.16 -5.02
C LEU A 22 5.43 -1.89 -5.06
N ALA A 23 5.43 -3.22 -5.18
CA ALA A 23 4.21 -4.02 -5.10
C ALA A 23 3.49 -3.86 -3.75
N CYS A 24 4.26 -3.83 -2.64
CA CYS A 24 3.73 -3.57 -1.30
C CYS A 24 3.13 -2.17 -1.20
N THR A 25 3.83 -1.16 -1.72
CA THR A 25 3.36 0.23 -1.76
C THR A 25 2.06 0.36 -2.54
N LEU A 26 2.00 -0.16 -3.77
CA LEU A 26 0.79 -0.13 -4.61
C LEU A 26 -0.41 -0.82 -3.93
N THR A 27 -0.16 -1.93 -3.23
CA THR A 27 -1.20 -2.63 -2.48
C THR A 27 -1.71 -1.78 -1.32
N PHE A 28 -0.81 -1.12 -0.59
CA PHE A 28 -1.17 -0.20 0.48
C PHE A 28 -2.03 0.95 -0.05
N GLU A 29 -1.59 1.61 -1.13
CA GLU A 29 -2.31 2.72 -1.75
C GLU A 29 -3.70 2.31 -2.21
N ALA A 30 -3.81 1.13 -2.84
CA ALA A 30 -5.09 0.60 -3.30
C ALA A 30 -6.04 0.23 -2.15
N LEU A 31 -5.52 -0.17 -0.99
CA LEU A 31 -6.33 -0.53 0.18
C LEU A 31 -6.77 0.71 0.98
N HIS A 32 -5.93 1.73 1.09
CA HIS A 32 -6.18 2.91 1.92
C HIS A 32 -6.66 4.13 1.13
N GLY A 33 -6.60 4.09 -0.21
CA GLY A 33 -7.04 5.18 -1.09
C GLY A 33 -6.15 6.43 -1.01
N VAL A 34 -4.91 6.28 -0.52
CA VAL A 34 -3.93 7.37 -0.38
C VAL A 34 -2.69 7.06 -1.21
N ALA A 35 -2.08 8.08 -1.80
CA ALA A 35 -0.78 7.95 -2.48
C ALA A 35 0.37 8.07 -1.47
N CYS A 36 1.44 7.31 -1.66
CA CYS A 36 2.64 7.31 -0.83
C CYS A 36 3.86 7.82 -1.63
N ASP A 37 4.18 9.11 -1.52
CA ASP A 37 5.31 9.73 -2.23
C ASP A 37 6.67 9.09 -1.92
N ALA A 38 6.87 8.60 -0.69
CA ALA A 38 8.14 8.00 -0.26
C ALA A 38 8.22 6.46 -0.39
N GLY A 39 7.09 5.81 -0.69
CA GLY A 39 6.98 4.35 -0.70
C GLY A 39 7.14 3.68 0.69
N ILE A 40 6.76 2.40 0.76
CA ILE A 40 6.83 1.60 2.00
C ILE A 40 7.99 0.61 1.92
N ASN A 41 8.93 0.72 2.86
CA ASN A 41 10.16 -0.09 2.89
C ASN A 41 10.32 -0.97 4.14
N HIS A 42 9.44 -0.85 5.13
CA HIS A 42 9.51 -1.67 6.35
C HIS A 42 8.12 -2.10 6.81
N PRO A 43 7.92 -3.35 7.29
CA PRO A 43 6.61 -3.81 7.77
C PRO A 43 6.02 -2.94 8.89
N ASN A 44 6.85 -2.48 9.83
CA ASN A 44 6.38 -1.58 10.89
C ASN A 44 5.96 -0.20 10.36
N GLN A 45 6.52 0.26 9.23
CA GLN A 45 6.11 1.50 8.58
C GLN A 45 4.71 1.33 8.00
N TYR A 46 4.48 0.24 7.25
CA TYR A 46 3.15 -0.14 6.74
C TYR A 46 2.12 -0.11 7.87
N PHE A 47 2.41 -0.81 8.97
CA PHE A 47 1.47 -0.89 10.09
C PHE A 47 1.19 0.48 10.73
N SER A 48 2.25 1.24 11.03
CA SER A 48 2.11 2.56 11.67
C SER A 48 1.32 3.52 10.80
N ASP A 49 1.55 3.53 9.48
CA ASP A 49 0.83 4.41 8.56
C ASP A 49 -0.60 3.95 8.32
N SER A 50 -0.85 2.64 8.20
CA SER A 50 -2.20 2.08 8.20
C SER A 50 -2.99 2.52 9.43
N GLN A 51 -2.39 2.44 10.62
CA GLN A 51 -3.03 2.85 11.86
C GLN A 51 -3.35 4.35 11.87
N LYS A 52 -2.44 5.21 11.40
CA LYS A 52 -2.71 6.66 11.32
C LYS A 52 -3.89 7.00 10.39
N ILE A 53 -4.10 6.22 9.33
CA ILE A 53 -5.20 6.43 8.38
C ILE A 53 -6.52 5.92 8.94
N LEU A 54 -6.50 4.76 9.61
CA LEU A 54 -7.71 4.09 10.10
C LEU A 54 -8.19 4.59 11.46
N GLN A 55 -7.32 5.18 12.27
CA GLN A 55 -7.72 5.71 13.57
C GLN A 55 -8.51 7.02 13.38
N PRO A 56 -9.71 7.14 13.99
CA PRO A 56 -10.41 8.40 14.04
C PRO A 56 -9.56 9.41 14.81
N LYS A 57 -9.45 10.65 14.31
CA LYS A 57 -8.91 11.74 15.11
C LYS A 57 -9.80 11.89 16.34
N VAL A 58 -9.24 11.63 17.52
CA VAL A 58 -9.85 12.04 18.77
C VAL A 58 -9.62 13.54 18.86
N ASP A 59 -10.66 14.31 18.56
CA ASP A 59 -10.75 15.74 18.86
C ASP A 59 -10.81 15.99 20.39
#